data_AF-A0A858QC98-F1
#
_entry.id   AF-A0A858QC98-F1
#
_cell.length_a   1.000
_cell.length_b   1.000
_cell.length_c   1.000
_cell.angle_alpha   90.00
_cell.angle_beta   90.00
_cell.angle_gamma   90.00
#
_symmetry.space_group_name_H-M   'P 1'
#
loop_
_entity.id
_entity.type
_entity.pdbx_description
1 polymer ?
#
loop_
_entity_poly.entity_id
_entity_poly.type
_entity_poly.pdbx_seq_one_letter_code
_entity_poly.pdbx_strand_id
1 'polypeptide(L)'
;MDTRQRMKTLRLLLLCLALVTAQNSAAMGPNTLKGPMSFIEVLNEVLVMRPVGLVATIVGTALFLATSPLTGIASAAEPHDAFRKAGDALVVGPAAFTFSRPFGVYGYNPKGVYPDRRPD
;
A
#
# COMPACT_ATOMS: atom_id res chain seq x y z
N MET A 1 -11.70 -20.90 -31.08
CA MET A 1 -11.17 -20.86 -29.70
C MET A 1 -12.00 -21.81 -28.84
N ASP A 2 -11.34 -22.77 -28.22
CA ASP A 2 -11.96 -23.88 -27.47
C ASP A 2 -12.77 -23.37 -26.25
N THR A 3 -14.00 -23.84 -26.08
CA THR A 3 -14.90 -23.45 -24.96
C THR A 3 -14.29 -23.79 -23.60
N ARG A 4 -13.47 -24.84 -23.54
CA ARG A 4 -12.70 -25.21 -22.35
C ARG A 4 -11.63 -24.18 -22.01
N GLN A 5 -11.05 -23.52 -23.01
CA GLN A 5 -10.06 -22.45 -22.82
C GLN A 5 -10.72 -21.13 -22.40
N ARG A 6 -11.93 -20.84 -22.87
CA ARG A 6 -12.74 -19.69 -22.43
C ARG A 6 -13.12 -19.79 -20.95
N MET A 7 -13.47 -20.98 -20.46
CA MET A 7 -13.80 -21.14 -19.03
C MET A 7 -12.56 -21.02 -18.12
N LYS A 8 -11.38 -21.49 -18.54
CA LYS A 8 -10.14 -21.33 -17.78
C LYS A 8 -9.70 -19.86 -17.71
N THR A 9 -9.73 -19.17 -18.84
CA THR A 9 -9.40 -17.73 -18.92
C THR A 9 -10.40 -16.89 -18.13
N LEU A 10 -11.70 -17.23 -18.17
CA LEU A 10 -12.72 -16.57 -17.37
C LEU A 10 -12.50 -16.78 -15.86
N ARG A 11 -12.19 -18.01 -15.42
CA ARG A 11 -11.85 -18.29 -14.01
C ARG A 11 -10.58 -17.57 -13.56
N LEU A 12 -9.58 -17.50 -14.44
CA LEU A 12 -8.33 -16.77 -14.17
C LEU A 12 -8.59 -15.27 -14.01
N LEU A 13 -9.41 -14.68 -14.90
CA LEU A 13 -9.81 -13.27 -14.82
C LEU A 13 -10.61 -12.97 -13.55
N LEU A 14 -11.55 -13.85 -13.18
CA LEU A 14 -12.33 -13.71 -11.95
C LEU A 14 -11.45 -13.83 -10.69
N LEU A 15 -10.44 -14.72 -10.70
CA LEU A 15 -9.47 -14.83 -9.62
C LEU A 15 -8.62 -13.55 -9.50
N CYS A 16 -8.09 -13.05 -10.62
CA CYS A 16 -7.33 -11.80 -10.64
C CYS A 16 -8.16 -10.62 -10.15
N LEU A 17 -9.43 -10.52 -10.58
CA LEU A 17 -10.33 -9.44 -10.16
C LEU A 17 -10.63 -9.51 -8.65
N ALA A 18 -10.78 -10.71 -8.08
CA ALA A 18 -10.95 -10.91 -6.64
C ALA A 18 -9.69 -10.57 -5.83
N LEU A 19 -8.50 -10.82 -6.38
CA LEU A 19 -7.24 -10.40 -5.73
C LEU A 19 -7.09 -8.88 -5.68
N VAL A 20 -7.57 -8.16 -6.69
CA VAL A 20 -7.49 -6.68 -6.74
C VAL A 20 -8.45 -6.04 -5.73
N THR A 21 -9.65 -6.58 -5.53
CA THR A 21 -10.60 -6.02 -4.55
C THR A 21 -10.18 -6.26 -3.09
N ALA A 22 -9.37 -7.28 -2.82
CA ALA A 22 -8.87 -7.60 -1.49
C ALA A 22 -7.80 -6.61 -0.96
N GLN A 23 -7.22 -5.76 -1.81
CA GLN A 23 -6.14 -4.85 -1.41
C GLN A 23 -6.60 -3.59 -0.65
N ASN A 24 -7.92 -3.33 -0.56
CA ASN A 24 -8.45 -2.13 0.09
C ASN A 24 -8.49 -2.17 1.63
N SER A 25 -7.88 -3.18 2.25
CA SER A 25 -7.74 -3.23 3.71
C SER A 25 -6.38 -2.66 4.17
N ALA A 26 -6.05 -1.45 3.74
CA ALA A 26 -4.97 -0.65 4.33
C ALA A 26 -5.54 0.39 5.31
N ALA A 27 -6.43 -0.04 6.21
CA ALA A 27 -6.87 0.75 7.35
C ALA A 27 -6.75 -0.12 8.60
N MET A 28 -5.52 -0.55 8.91
CA MET A 28 -5.22 -1.08 10.23
C MET A 28 -5.32 0.09 11.22
N GLY A 29 -6.41 0.11 12.00
CA GLY A 29 -6.64 1.07 13.08
C GLY A 29 -5.54 1.01 14.15
N PRO A 30 -5.55 1.94 15.12
CA PRO A 30 -4.39 2.21 15.97
C PRO A 30 -4.04 0.96 16.79
N ASN A 31 -2.96 0.30 16.41
CA ASN A 31 -2.26 -0.61 17.29
C ASN A 31 -1.77 0.25 18.47
N THR A 32 -2.42 0.13 19.62
CA THR A 32 -1.98 0.79 20.85
C THR A 32 -0.58 0.27 21.16
N LEU A 33 0.45 1.06 20.84
CA LEU A 33 1.82 0.75 21.14
C LEU A 33 1.99 0.79 22.67
N LYS A 34 2.19 -0.36 23.29
CA LYS A 34 2.31 -0.50 24.74
C LYS A 34 3.72 -0.95 25.12
N GLY A 35 4.30 -0.33 26.16
CA GLY A 35 5.57 -0.74 26.76
C GLY A 35 6.79 -0.66 25.83
N PRO A 36 8.00 -0.99 26.29
CA PRO A 36 9.20 -1.01 25.45
C PRO A 36 9.11 -2.06 24.33
N MET A 37 9.78 -1.80 23.21
CA MET A 37 9.81 -2.72 22.06
C MET A 37 10.56 -4.01 22.42
N SER A 38 9.97 -5.17 22.14
CA SER A 38 10.67 -6.44 22.31
C SER A 38 11.69 -6.67 21.19
N PHE A 39 12.71 -7.50 21.43
CA PHE A 39 13.68 -7.89 20.40
C PHE A 39 13.02 -8.50 19.15
N ILE A 40 11.98 -9.31 19.35
CA ILE A 40 11.24 -9.94 18.27
C ILE A 40 10.47 -8.91 17.42
N GLU A 41 9.90 -7.87 18.04
CA GLU A 41 9.24 -6.78 17.31
C GLU A 41 10.22 -6.02 16.42
N VAL A 42 11.41 -5.71 16.94
CA VAL A 42 12.46 -5.04 16.17
C VAL A 42 12.92 -5.91 14.99
N LEU A 43 13.14 -7.21 15.22
CA LEU A 43 13.50 -8.14 14.15
C LEU A 43 12.42 -8.24 13.08
N ASN A 44 11.16 -8.39 13.47
CA ASN A 44 10.04 -8.46 12.54
C ASN A 44 9.94 -7.18 11.70
N GLU A 45 10.13 -6.02 12.31
CA GLU A 45 10.11 -4.75 11.60
C GLU A 45 11.20 -4.67 10.52
N VAL A 46 12.43 -5.03 10.87
CA VAL A 46 13.58 -4.91 9.96
C VAL A 46 13.57 -6.00 8.89
N LEU A 47 13.28 -7.25 9.27
CA LEU A 47 13.40 -8.41 8.38
C LEU A 47 12.15 -8.67 7.54
N VAL A 48 10.97 -8.27 8.02
CA VAL A 48 9.70 -8.58 7.34
C VAL A 48 9.04 -7.30 6.86
N MET A 49 8.71 -6.38 7.77
CA MET A 49 7.86 -5.24 7.42
C MET A 49 8.54 -4.26 6.46
N ARG A 50 9.83 -3.96 6.64
CA ARG A 50 10.57 -3.06 5.76
C ARG A 50 10.78 -3.64 4.35
N PRO A 51 11.21 -4.90 4.17
CA PRO A 51 11.27 -5.51 2.84
C PRO A 51 9.91 -5.58 2.14
N VAL A 52 8.84 -5.90 2.87
CA VAL A 52 7.48 -5.89 2.31
C VAL A 52 7.08 -4.49 1.85
N GLY A 53 7.34 -3.46 2.66
CA GLY A 53 7.12 -2.07 2.27
C GLY A 53 7.95 -1.64 1.05
N LEU A 54 9.19 -2.10 0.96
CA LEU A 54 10.07 -1.83 -0.19
C LEU A 54 9.51 -2.43 -1.47
N VAL A 55 9.06 -3.69 -1.43
CA VAL A 55 8.39 -4.34 -2.57
C VAL A 55 7.12 -3.58 -2.93
N ALA A 56 6.30 -3.19 -1.95
CA ALA A 56 5.10 -2.39 -2.19
C ALA A 56 5.43 -1.03 -2.85
N THR A 57 6.54 -0.39 -2.47
CA THR A 57 7.02 0.86 -3.06
C THR A 57 7.42 0.67 -4.53
N ILE A 58 8.14 -0.40 -4.84
CA ILE A 58 8.55 -0.73 -6.21
C ILE A 58 7.31 -1.01 -7.08
N VAL A 59 6.40 -1.86 -6.59
CA VAL A 59 5.18 -2.22 -7.32
C VAL A 59 4.27 -1.02 -7.52
N GLY A 60 4.06 -0.22 -6.48
CA GLY A 60 3.25 0.99 -6.55
C GLY A 60 3.84 2.03 -7.50
N THR A 61 5.16 2.21 -7.49
CA THR A 61 5.86 3.08 -8.45
C THR A 61 5.71 2.59 -9.88
N ALA A 62 5.89 1.29 -10.12
CA ALA A 62 5.69 0.71 -11.45
C ALA A 62 4.25 0.89 -11.95
N LEU A 63 3.26 0.71 -11.08
CA LEU A 63 1.85 0.91 -11.40
C LEU A 63 1.55 2.39 -11.69
N PHE A 64 2.12 3.31 -10.91
CA PHE A 64 1.97 4.74 -11.14
C PHE A 64 2.54 5.14 -12.50
N LEU A 65 3.71 4.63 -12.88
CA LEU A 65 4.28 4.90 -14.21
C LEU A 65 3.41 4.34 -15.34
N ALA A 66 2.87 3.13 -15.18
CA ALA A 66 1.99 2.51 -16.17
C ALA A 66 0.65 3.26 -16.31
N THR A 67 0.11 3.80 -15.21
CA THR A 67 -1.18 4.51 -15.18
C THR A 67 -1.04 6.04 -15.30
N SER A 68 0.19 6.56 -15.27
CA SER A 68 0.54 7.98 -15.42
C SER A 68 -0.13 8.66 -16.62
N PRO A 69 -0.10 8.11 -17.86
CA PRO A 69 -0.76 8.77 -18.98
C PRO A 69 -2.28 8.86 -18.79
N LEU A 70 -2.90 7.81 -18.21
CA LEU A 70 -4.34 7.78 -17.96
C LEU A 70 -4.75 8.76 -16.85
N THR A 71 -3.98 8.80 -15.77
CA THR A 71 -4.22 9.72 -14.64
C THR A 71 -3.93 11.17 -15.00
N GLY A 72 -2.98 11.42 -15.91
CA GLY A 72 -2.75 12.72 -16.52
C GLY A 72 -3.97 13.22 -17.31
N ILE A 73 -4.55 12.36 -18.16
CA ILE A 73 -5.79 12.69 -18.89
C ILE A 73 -6.96 12.89 -17.91
N ALA A 74 -7.10 12.03 -16.90
CA ALA A 74 -8.14 12.16 -15.88
C ALA A 74 -8.02 13.45 -15.06
N SER A 75 -6.82 14.03 -14.97
CA SER A 75 -6.60 15.32 -14.32
C SER A 75 -7.08 16.51 -15.16
N ALA A 76 -7.55 16.32 -16.39
CA ALA A 76 -8.22 17.37 -17.15
C ALA A 76 -9.65 17.64 -16.67
N ALA A 77 -10.26 16.73 -15.91
CA ALA A 77 -11.55 16.97 -15.25
C ALA A 77 -11.33 17.60 -13.87
N GLU A 78 -12.20 18.52 -13.46
CA GLU A 78 -12.25 18.98 -12.06
C GLU A 78 -12.40 17.77 -11.13
N PRO A 79 -11.66 17.69 -10.01
CA PRO A 79 -10.86 18.74 -9.35
C PRO A 79 -9.36 18.81 -9.76
N HIS A 80 -8.97 18.30 -10.93
CA HIS A 80 -7.61 18.37 -11.49
C HIS A 80 -6.47 17.80 -10.63
N ASP A 81 -6.80 16.96 -9.64
CA ASP A 81 -5.83 16.44 -8.68
C ASP A 81 -5.61 14.92 -8.80
N ALA A 82 -6.17 14.29 -9.84
CA ALA A 82 -6.13 12.84 -10.02
C ALA A 82 -4.69 12.32 -10.12
N PHE A 83 -3.81 13.03 -10.85
CA PHE A 83 -2.40 12.67 -10.97
C PHE A 83 -1.67 12.74 -9.62
N ARG A 84 -1.89 13.83 -8.88
CA ARG A 84 -1.29 14.02 -7.55
C ARG A 84 -1.78 12.96 -6.57
N LYS A 85 -3.09 12.73 -6.50
CA LYS A 85 -3.68 11.68 -5.65
C LYS A 85 -3.15 10.29 -5.99
N ALA A 86 -3.02 9.96 -7.27
CA ALA A 86 -2.47 8.68 -7.69
C ALA A 86 -1.00 8.52 -7.25
N GLY A 87 -0.18 9.57 -7.40
CA GLY A 87 1.21 9.57 -6.91
C GLY A 87 1.29 9.47 -5.39
N ASP A 88 0.46 10.23 -4.68
CA ASP A 88 0.38 10.20 -3.21
C ASP A 88 0.01 8.81 -2.70
N ALA A 89 -0.94 8.14 -3.35
CA ALA A 89 -1.42 6.82 -2.96
C ALA A 89 -0.46 5.67 -3.35
N LEU A 90 0.10 5.70 -4.57
CA LEU A 90 0.87 4.58 -5.13
C LEU A 90 2.38 4.70 -4.88
N VAL A 91 2.90 5.90 -4.64
CA VAL A 91 4.33 6.14 -4.47
C VAL A 91 4.62 6.63 -3.06
N VAL A 92 4.02 7.78 -2.68
CA VAL A 92 4.35 8.45 -1.41
C VAL A 92 3.93 7.61 -0.21
N GLY A 93 2.71 7.09 -0.20
CA GLY A 93 2.20 6.26 0.89
C GLY A 93 3.08 5.03 1.18
N PRO A 94 3.34 4.17 0.18
CA PRO A 94 4.22 3.01 0.35
C PRO A 94 5.66 3.39 0.75
N ALA A 95 6.23 4.44 0.15
CA ALA A 95 7.57 4.91 0.49
C ALA A 95 7.64 5.39 1.94
N ALA A 96 6.67 6.20 2.38
CA ALA A 96 6.61 6.71 3.74
C ALA A 96 6.37 5.59 4.77
N PHE A 97 5.52 4.60 4.43
CA PHE A 97 5.35 3.39 5.24
C PHE A 97 6.66 2.61 5.44
N THR A 98 7.53 2.64 4.43
CA THR A 98 8.79 1.86 4.43
C THR A 98 9.92 2.58 5.14
N PHE A 99 10.11 3.87 4.86
CA PHE A 99 11.30 4.61 5.26
C PHE A 99 11.06 5.62 6.39
N SER A 100 9.86 6.20 6.48
CA SER A 100 9.57 7.33 7.37
C SER A 100 8.74 6.95 8.59
N ARG A 101 8.13 5.77 8.56
CA ARG A 101 7.29 5.24 9.64
C ARG A 101 8.11 4.91 10.89
N PRO A 102 7.60 5.24 12.10
CA PRO A 102 8.13 4.73 13.36
C PRO A 102 7.94 3.22 13.50
N PHE A 103 8.85 2.58 14.23
CA PHE A 103 8.75 1.16 14.54
C PHE A 103 7.49 0.85 15.37
N GLY A 104 6.85 -0.28 15.07
CA GLY A 104 5.62 -0.76 15.71
C GLY A 104 4.33 -0.28 15.04
N VAL A 105 4.40 0.66 14.09
CA VAL A 105 3.20 1.40 13.65
C VAL A 105 2.34 0.78 12.55
N TYR A 106 2.73 -0.14 11.68
CA TYR A 106 1.86 -0.79 10.66
C TYR A 106 0.86 0.04 9.80
N GLY A 107 0.91 1.38 9.81
CA GLY A 107 0.10 2.25 8.97
C GLY A 107 0.84 3.53 8.58
N TYR A 108 0.45 4.12 7.46
CA TYR A 108 0.94 5.44 7.04
C TYR A 108 -0.06 6.53 7.44
N ASN A 109 0.40 7.57 8.12
CA ASN A 109 -0.37 8.77 8.37
C ASN A 109 0.22 9.94 7.56
N PRO A 110 -0.52 10.50 6.58
CA PRO A 110 -0.05 11.64 5.80
C PRO A 110 0.30 12.88 6.62
N LYS A 111 -0.28 13.03 7.82
CA LYS A 111 0.00 14.15 8.73
C LYS A 111 1.29 13.95 9.53
N GLY A 112 1.94 12.79 9.42
CA GLY A 112 3.12 12.44 10.22
C GLY A 112 2.84 12.30 11.73
N VAL A 113 1.57 12.35 12.13
CA VAL A 113 1.16 12.21 13.53
C VAL A 113 0.95 10.74 13.81
N TYR A 114 1.86 10.16 14.57
CA TYR A 114 1.80 8.76 14.98
C TYR A 114 1.40 8.66 16.45
N PRO A 115 0.65 7.60 16.85
CA PRO A 115 0.40 7.36 18.25
C PRO A 115 1.73 7.17 18.99
N ASP A 116 1.92 7.94 20.05
CA ASP A 116 3.08 7.75 20.91
C ASP A 116 2.92 6.46 21.72
N ARG A 117 4.04 5.80 21.98
CA ARG A 117 4.06 4.56 22.74
C ARG A 117 3.90 4.91 24.21
N ARG A 118 2.77 4.50 24.79
CA ARG A 118 2.53 4.78 26.20
C ARG A 118 3.46 3.93 27.08
N PRO A 119 4.09 4.52 28.10
CA PRO A 119 4.65 3.73 29.19
C PRO A 119 3.51 2.96 29.85
N ASP A 120 3.83 1.74 30.29
CA ASP A 120 2.94 0.85 31.03
C ASP A 120 2.59 1.38 32.44
#